data_AF-A0A3D2L2S8-F1
#
_entry.id   AF-A0A3D2L2S8-F1
#
_cell.length_a   1.000
_cell.length_b   1.000
_cell.length_c   1.000
_cell.angle_alpha   90.00
_cell.angle_beta   90.00
_cell.angle_gamma   90.00
#
_symmetry.space_group_name_H-M   'P 1'
#
loop_
_entity.id
_entity.type
_entity.pdbx_description
1 polymer ?
#
loop_
_entity_poly.entity_id
_entity_poly.type
_entity_poly.pdbx_seq_one_letter_code
_entity_poly.pdbx_strand_id
1 'polypeptide(L)'
;SYAVPTVGLRTATWVPGTSAHSWQAVAASGTSIGHKGTQVAAETLTLAAVELFTNKGLRVEAREEFDAARGPDYEYKSLLGDREPPLDYRK
;
A
#
# COMPACT_ATOMS: atom_id res chain seq x y z
N SER A 1 3.76 -3.56 -5.21
CA SER A 1 3.68 -4.98 -5.62
C SER A 1 4.59 -5.16 -6.82
N TYR A 2 5.17 -6.35 -7.02
CA TYR A 2 5.90 -6.66 -8.25
C TYR A 2 5.12 -7.58 -9.21
N ALA A 3 3.90 -7.96 -8.82
CA ALA A 3 2.98 -8.72 -9.67
C ALA A 3 2.01 -7.82 -10.45
N VAL A 4 1.60 -6.69 -9.87
CA VAL A 4 0.66 -5.72 -10.47
C VAL A 4 1.05 -4.28 -10.09
N PRO A 5 0.68 -3.26 -10.89
CA PRO A 5 0.83 -1.86 -10.51
C PRO A 5 0.15 -1.62 -9.17
N THR A 6 0.86 -1.00 -8.23
CA THR A 6 0.33 -0.71 -6.90
C THR A 6 1.00 0.54 -6.37
N VAL A 7 0.18 1.48 -5.92
CA VAL A 7 0.61 2.69 -5.22
C VAL A 7 -0.05 2.71 -3.84
N GLY A 8 0.59 3.39 -2.88
CA GLY A 8 0.06 3.62 -1.55
C GLY A 8 0.07 5.09 -1.20
N LEU A 9 -0.83 5.48 -0.31
CA LEU A 9 -0.92 6.83 0.26
C LEU A 9 -0.59 6.78 1.74
N ARG A 10 0.08 7.82 2.25
CA ARG A 10 0.22 8.08 3.68
C ARG A 10 -0.25 9.50 3.97
N THR A 11 -1.13 9.63 4.96
CA THR A 11 -1.59 10.92 5.48
C THR A 11 -1.19 11.07 6.94
N ALA A 12 -1.15 12.31 7.44
CA ALA A 12 -0.83 12.59 8.82
C ALA A 12 -2.03 12.30 9.72
N THR A 13 -2.08 11.08 10.27
CA THR A 13 -3.05 10.69 11.31
C THR A 13 -2.43 10.70 12.71
N TRP A 14 -1.10 10.65 12.80
CA TRP A 14 -0.31 10.69 14.03
C TRP A 14 0.78 11.76 13.94
N VAL A 15 1.33 12.17 15.08
CA VAL A 15 2.50 13.06 15.12
C VAL A 15 3.72 12.32 14.53
N PRO A 16 4.55 12.95 13.69
CA PRO A 16 5.75 12.33 13.13
C PRO A 16 6.63 11.68 14.20
N GLY A 17 7.12 10.47 13.91
CA GLY A 17 7.94 9.69 14.86
C GLY A 17 7.15 8.80 15.82
N THR A 18 5.81 8.85 15.81
CA THR A 18 4.99 7.91 16.60
C THR A 18 5.17 6.48 16.10
N SER A 19 5.59 5.56 16.97
CA SER A 19 5.71 4.15 16.62
C SER A 19 4.34 3.50 16.39
N ALA A 20 4.23 2.65 15.37
CA ALA A 20 3.04 1.84 15.15
C ALA A 20 2.84 0.83 16.29
N HIS A 21 1.60 0.39 16.50
CA HIS A 21 1.21 -0.54 17.59
C HIS A 21 1.53 -0.01 19.01
N SER A 22 1.49 1.32 19.18
CA SER A 22 1.72 1.98 20.46
C SER A 22 0.44 2.64 20.99
N TRP A 23 0.37 2.88 22.31
CA TRP A 23 -0.76 3.59 22.90
C TRP A 23 -0.84 5.05 22.40
N GLN A 24 0.30 5.68 22.09
CA GLN A 24 0.35 7.03 21.50
C GLN A 24 -0.34 7.08 20.14
N ALA A 25 -0.14 6.04 19.31
CA ALA A 25 -0.81 5.93 18.02
C ALA A 25 -2.34 5.81 18.18
N VAL A 26 -2.80 4.99 19.14
CA VAL A 26 -4.23 4.84 19.44
C VAL A 26 -4.82 6.16 19.96
N ALA A 27 -4.13 6.82 20.89
CA ALA A 27 -4.56 8.11 21.43
C ALA A 27 -4.68 9.17 20.32
N ALA A 28 -3.66 9.32 19.47
CA ALA A 28 -3.69 10.28 18.36
C ALA A 28 -4.83 9.97 17.37
N SER A 29 -5.10 8.69 17.11
CA SER A 29 -6.17 8.26 16.20
C SER A 29 -7.57 8.72 16.66
N GLY A 30 -7.81 8.81 17.98
CA GLY A 30 -9.09 9.28 18.55
C GLY A 30 -9.23 10.81 18.61
N THR A 31 -8.23 11.57 18.16
CA THR A 31 -8.26 13.04 18.15
C THR A 31 -8.58 13.59 16.76
N SER A 32 -8.68 14.92 16.67
CA SER A 32 -8.99 15.60 15.41
C SER A 32 -7.96 15.37 14.30
N ILE A 33 -6.67 15.17 14.61
CA ILE A 33 -5.65 14.85 13.59
C ILE A 33 -5.89 13.46 12.99
N GLY A 34 -6.24 12.47 13.82
CA GLY A 34 -6.58 11.12 13.37
C GLY A 34 -7.78 11.13 12.43
N HIS A 35 -8.86 11.80 12.83
CA HIS A 35 -10.08 11.90 12.02
C HIS A 35 -9.86 12.64 10.69
N LYS A 36 -9.25 13.84 10.73
CA LYS A 36 -9.02 14.65 9.53
C LYS A 36 -8.04 13.98 8.58
N GLY A 37 -6.94 13.41 9.09
CA GLY A 37 -5.98 12.67 8.29
C GLY A 37 -6.61 11.45 7.60
N THR A 38 -7.53 10.77 8.30
CA THR A 38 -8.26 9.63 7.74
C THR A 38 -9.25 10.07 6.65
N GLN A 39 -9.95 11.20 6.84
CA GLN A 39 -10.84 11.74 5.80
C GLN A 39 -10.08 12.07 4.52
N VAL A 40 -8.93 12.77 4.63
CA VAL A 40 -8.08 13.05 3.46
C VAL A 40 -7.64 11.75 2.76
N ALA A 41 -7.29 10.72 3.53
CA ALA A 41 -6.92 9.42 2.95
C ALA A 41 -8.10 8.79 2.20
N ALA A 42 -9.29 8.78 2.81
CA ALA A 42 -10.49 8.20 2.22
C ALA A 42 -10.90 8.92 0.93
N GLU A 43 -10.92 10.24 0.92
CA GLU A 43 -11.26 11.05 -0.26
C GLU A 43 -10.25 10.84 -1.38
N THR A 44 -8.95 10.88 -1.06
CA THR A 44 -7.87 10.70 -2.04
C THR A 44 -7.92 9.31 -2.67
N LEU A 45 -8.07 8.25 -1.86
CA LEU A 45 -8.18 6.87 -2.36
C LEU A 45 -9.43 6.68 -3.21
N THR A 46 -10.55 7.31 -2.83
CA THR A 46 -11.80 7.24 -3.58
C THR A 46 -11.65 7.90 -4.94
N LEU A 47 -11.12 9.13 -5.01
CA LEU A 47 -10.90 9.84 -6.27
C LEU A 47 -9.90 9.11 -7.17
N ALA A 48 -8.81 8.59 -6.58
CA ALA A 48 -7.85 7.77 -7.32
C ALA A 48 -8.48 6.49 -7.88
N ALA A 49 -9.35 5.83 -7.12
CA ALA A 49 -10.07 4.65 -7.59
C ALA A 49 -11.05 5.00 -8.72
N VAL A 50 -11.77 6.11 -8.61
CA VAL A 50 -12.66 6.61 -9.67
C VAL A 50 -11.87 6.81 -10.96
N GLU A 51 -10.76 7.56 -10.92
CA GLU A 51 -9.90 7.78 -12.09
C GLU A 51 -9.38 6.45 -12.66
N LEU A 52 -8.89 5.54 -11.82
CA LEU A 52 -8.40 4.24 -12.27
C LEU A 52 -9.47 3.40 -12.98
N PHE A 53 -10.74 3.49 -12.54
CA PHE A 53 -11.83 2.72 -13.12
C PHE A 53 -12.43 3.35 -14.37
N THR A 54 -12.51 4.68 -14.44
CA THR A 54 -13.16 5.38 -15.57
C THR A 54 -12.17 5.75 -16.67
N ASN A 55 -10.89 5.89 -16.36
CA ASN A 55 -9.86 6.28 -17.33
C ASN A 55 -9.09 5.07 -17.86
N LYS A 56 -9.43 4.63 -19.08
CA LYS A 56 -8.71 3.52 -19.74
C LYS A 56 -7.27 3.89 -20.11
N GLY A 57 -7.00 5.14 -20.50
CA GLY A 57 -5.66 5.60 -20.87
C GLY A 57 -4.69 5.50 -19.71
N LEU A 58 -5.09 6.02 -18.54
CA LEU A 58 -4.31 5.92 -17.30
C LEU A 58 -3.91 4.47 -16.96
N ARG A 59 -4.82 3.50 -17.16
CA ARG A 59 -4.50 2.08 -16.91
C ARG A 59 -3.47 1.52 -17.87
N VAL A 60 -3.45 1.99 -19.12
CA VAL A 60 -2.45 1.58 -20.11
C VAL A 60 -1.10 2.17 -19.73
N GLU A 61 -1.04 3.47 -19.46
CA GLU A 61 0.19 4.16 -19.04
C GLU A 61 0.77 3.55 -17.75
N ALA A 62 -0.06 3.31 -16.74
CA ALA A 62 0.38 2.69 -15.48
C ALA A 62 0.90 1.26 -15.67
N ARG A 63 0.39 0.53 -16.68
CA ARG A 63 0.90 -0.81 -17.03
C ARG A 63 2.25 -0.70 -17.72
N GLU A 64 2.37 0.19 -18.70
CA GLU A 64 3.60 0.41 -19.45
C GLU A 64 4.74 0.85 -18.53
N GLU A 65 4.49 1.81 -17.63
CA GLU A 65 5.47 2.24 -16.63
C GLU A 65 5.89 1.08 -15.72
N PHE A 66 4.91 0.30 -15.24
CA PHE A 66 5.18 -0.84 -14.36
C PHE A 66 6.00 -1.94 -15.04
N ASP A 67 5.71 -2.24 -16.30
CA ASP A 67 6.46 -3.25 -17.06
C ASP A 67 7.87 -2.75 -17.39
N ALA A 68 8.03 -1.48 -17.74
CA ALA A 68 9.34 -0.86 -17.95
C ALA A 68 10.20 -0.87 -16.68
N ALA A 69 9.61 -0.56 -15.51
CA ALA A 69 10.32 -0.56 -14.23
C ALA A 69 10.81 -1.94 -13.79
N ARG A 70 10.11 -3.01 -14.20
CA ARG A 70 10.50 -4.40 -13.92
C ARG A 70 11.53 -4.94 -14.91
N GLY A 71 11.50 -4.45 -16.14
CA GLY A 71 12.32 -4.95 -17.24
C GLY A 71 11.68 -6.14 -17.97
N PRO A 72 12.15 -6.45 -19.19
CA PRO A 72 11.52 -7.43 -20.09
C PRO A 72 11.56 -8.86 -19.59
N ASP A 73 12.57 -9.21 -18.79
CA ASP A 73 12.82 -10.59 -18.31
C ASP A 73 12.42 -10.79 -16.84
N TYR A 74 11.55 -9.93 -16.32
CA TYR A 74 11.11 -10.04 -14.93
C TYR A 74 10.26 -11.29 -14.70
N GLU A 75 10.78 -12.20 -13.90
CA GLU A 75 10.06 -13.38 -13.40
C GLU A 75 9.82 -13.23 -11.90
N TYR A 76 8.55 -13.27 -11.47
CA TYR A 76 8.24 -13.21 -10.04
C TYR A 76 8.73 -14.48 -9.35
N LYS A 77 9.55 -14.32 -8.30
CA LYS A 77 9.98 -15.40 -7.42
C LYS A 77 9.59 -15.08 -5.99
N SER A 78 8.90 -16.03 -5.35
CA SER A 78 8.53 -15.91 -3.94
C SER A 78 9.79 -15.87 -3.07
N LEU A 79 9.84 -14.93 -2.12
CA LEU A 79 10.91 -14.89 -1.11
C LEU A 79 10.89 -16.13 -0.18
N LEU A 80 9.77 -16.86 -0.14
CA LEU A 80 9.66 -18.11 0.61
C LEU A 80 10.32 -19.29 -0.12
N GLY A 81 10.55 -19.18 -1.43
CA GLY A 81 10.95 -20.30 -2.28
C GLY A 81 9.96 -21.47 -2.22
N ASP A 82 10.44 -22.68 -2.52
CA ASP A 82 9.65 -23.92 -2.54
C ASP A 82 9.71 -24.69 -1.21
N ARG A 83 9.86 -23.98 -0.08
CA ARG A 83 9.98 -24.63 1.23
C ARG A 83 8.63 -25.13 1.75
N GLU A 84 8.63 -26.28 2.44
CA GLU A 84 7.46 -26.73 3.18
C GLU A 84 7.14 -25.75 4.33
N PRO A 85 5.84 -25.59 4.69
CA PRO A 85 5.46 -24.79 5.85
C PRO A 85 6.15 -25.29 7.12
N PRO A 86 6.76 -24.40 7.95
CA PRO A 86 7.43 -24.82 9.17
C PRO A 86 6.39 -25.12 10.26
N LEU A 87 5.71 -26.26 10.15
CA LEU A 87 4.66 -26.69 11.09
C LEU A 87 5.22 -27.00 12.49
N ASP A 88 6.53 -27.25 12.58
CA ASP A 88 7.24 -27.60 13.81
C ASP A 88 8.00 -26.43 14.47
N TYR A 89 7.65 -25.17 14.18
CA TYR A 89 8.36 -23.96 14.63
C TYR A 89 8.41 -23.71 16.16
N ARG A 90 7.79 -24.56 16.97
CA ARG A 90 7.79 -24.50 18.46
C ARG A 90 8.29 -25.79 19.14
N LYS A 91 8.83 -26.75 18.38
CA LYS A 91 9.58 -27.87 18.96
C LYS A 91 10.99 -27.45 19.36
#